data_AF-A0A351T520-F1
#
_entry.id   AF-A0A351T520-F1
#
_cell.length_a   1.000
_cell.length_b   1.000
_cell.length_c   1.000
_cell.angle_alpha   90.00
_cell.angle_beta   90.00
_cell.angle_gamma   90.00
#
_symmetry.space_group_name_H-M   'P 1'
#
loop_
_entity.id
_entity.type
_entity.pdbx_description
1 polymer ?
#
loop_
_entity_poly.entity_id
_entity_poly.type
_entity_poly.pdbx_seq_one_letter_code
_entity_poly.pdbx_strand_id
1 'polypeptide(L)'
;QAAAAAGQVRLAHAYQAALQAHGLTVAQILLTLEDTQQRRRYLNARNTFNTLLNLGAVPVVNENDTVATNEIRYGDNDRLAARVAQMISADCMVLLSDVDGLYTADPGVSADARHIPAVSDISPAIEAMAGGVGSDVGSGGMRTKLMAAKIATAAGCEMWIADGRGLHPLRALDTGARHTRFAAQGNPATARKQWIAGALEPAGRLLVDAGAVRALMQGRSLLPAGVKAVEGRFNRGDAVIVAGPDGIEIGRGLSAYSDADARRISGYKSREIEGLLGYRGRDEMIHRDDLVLHAVGDHARAG
;
A
#
# COMPACT_ATOMS: atom_id res chain seq x y z
N GLN A 1 4.84 0.62 -25.70
CA GLN A 1 3.84 1.66 -25.39
C GLN A 1 2.60 1.59 -26.27
N ALA A 2 2.65 1.86 -27.58
CA ALA A 2 1.44 1.79 -28.44
C ALA A 2 0.71 0.43 -28.40
N ALA A 3 1.45 -0.68 -28.47
CA ALA A 3 0.89 -2.02 -28.29
C ALA A 3 0.29 -2.25 -26.90
N ALA A 4 0.89 -1.67 -25.85
CA ALA A 4 0.39 -1.74 -24.48
C ALA A 4 -0.92 -0.96 -24.34
N ALA A 5 -1.01 0.24 -24.93
CA ALA A 5 -2.24 1.04 -24.94
C ALA A 5 -3.42 0.30 -25.64
N ALA A 6 -3.18 -0.29 -26.81
CA ALA A 6 -4.19 -1.10 -27.49
C ALA A 6 -4.50 -2.41 -26.74
N GLY A 7 -3.47 -3.07 -26.20
CA GLY A 7 -3.58 -4.31 -25.43
C GLY A 7 -4.34 -4.15 -24.12
N GLN A 8 -4.19 -3.00 -23.44
CA GLN A 8 -4.85 -2.72 -22.17
C GLN A 8 -6.37 -2.75 -22.30
N VAL A 9 -6.92 -2.23 -23.40
CA VAL A 9 -8.36 -2.28 -23.68
C VAL A 9 -8.83 -3.74 -23.78
N ARG A 10 -8.08 -4.57 -24.49
CA ARG A 10 -8.40 -6.00 -24.64
C ARG A 10 -8.31 -6.75 -23.32
N LEU A 11 -7.27 -6.48 -22.52
CA LEU A 11 -7.07 -7.08 -21.20
C LEU A 11 -8.20 -6.71 -20.23
N ALA A 12 -8.55 -5.43 -20.15
CA ALA A 12 -9.64 -4.95 -19.31
C ALA A 12 -10.98 -5.60 -19.69
N HIS A 13 -11.27 -5.70 -21.00
CA HIS A 13 -12.47 -6.36 -21.48
C HIS A 13 -12.51 -7.85 -21.15
N ALA A 14 -11.38 -8.56 -21.25
CA ALA A 14 -11.30 -9.98 -20.88
C ALA A 14 -11.59 -10.21 -19.40
N TYR A 15 -11.00 -9.40 -18.51
CA TYR A 15 -11.30 -9.45 -17.07
C TYR A 15 -12.75 -9.09 -16.76
N GLN A 16 -13.28 -8.05 -17.39
CA GLN A 16 -14.68 -7.66 -17.24
C GLN A 16 -15.62 -8.81 -17.62
N ALA A 17 -15.44 -9.41 -18.79
CA ALA A 17 -16.29 -10.51 -19.26
C ALA A 17 -16.22 -11.73 -18.32
N ALA A 18 -15.01 -12.10 -17.86
CA ALA A 18 -14.82 -13.23 -16.95
C ALA A 18 -15.48 -13.00 -15.58
N LEU A 19 -15.28 -11.83 -14.98
CA LEU A 19 -15.78 -11.51 -13.63
C LEU A 19 -17.28 -11.16 -13.62
N GLN A 20 -17.79 -10.57 -14.70
CA GLN A 20 -19.22 -10.27 -14.84
C GLN A 20 -20.07 -11.54 -14.88
N ALA A 21 -19.56 -12.65 -15.43
CA ALA A 21 -20.23 -13.96 -15.37
C ALA A 21 -20.45 -14.46 -13.93
N HIS A 22 -19.71 -13.91 -12.96
CA HIS A 22 -19.83 -14.19 -11.54
C HIS A 22 -20.49 -13.03 -10.74
N GLY A 23 -21.07 -12.04 -11.42
CA GLY A 23 -21.72 -10.89 -10.78
C GLY A 23 -20.75 -9.89 -10.13
N LEU A 24 -19.46 -9.96 -10.47
CA LEU A 24 -18.42 -9.08 -9.91
C LEU A 24 -18.17 -7.89 -10.84
N THR A 25 -18.17 -6.69 -10.27
CA THR A 25 -17.85 -5.46 -11.01
C THR A 25 -16.34 -5.27 -11.05
N VAL A 26 -15.80 -5.01 -12.24
CA VAL A 26 -14.37 -4.73 -12.45
C VAL A 26 -14.11 -3.24 -12.46
N ALA A 27 -13.05 -2.81 -11.80
CA ALA A 27 -12.55 -1.44 -11.88
C ALA A 27 -11.09 -1.43 -12.32
N GLN A 28 -10.81 -0.86 -13.51
CA GLN A 28 -9.45 -0.73 -14.01
C GLN A 28 -8.71 0.37 -13.25
N ILE A 29 -7.49 0.05 -12.81
CA ILE A 29 -6.55 1.01 -12.23
C ILE A 29 -5.24 0.89 -13.00
N LEU A 30 -4.68 2.05 -13.38
CA LEU A 30 -3.37 2.15 -14.01
C LEU A 30 -2.47 2.99 -13.11
N LEU A 31 -1.29 2.46 -12.77
CA LEU A 31 -0.33 3.11 -11.89
C LEU A 31 1.07 3.02 -12.48
N THR A 32 1.92 3.99 -12.20
CA THR A 32 3.37 3.85 -12.37
C THR A 32 4.02 3.52 -11.02
N LEU A 33 5.24 2.97 -11.04
CA LEU A 33 6.04 2.82 -9.82
C LEU A 33 6.22 4.16 -9.08
N GLU A 34 6.40 5.26 -9.81
CA GLU A 34 6.53 6.62 -9.22
C GLU A 34 5.25 7.05 -8.49
N ASP A 35 4.07 6.70 -8.99
CA ASP A 35 2.78 6.99 -8.33
C ASP A 35 2.68 6.32 -6.96
N THR A 36 3.34 5.18 -6.78
CA THR A 36 3.40 4.46 -5.50
C THR A 36 4.43 5.04 -4.53
N GLN A 37 5.39 5.83 -5.02
CA GLN A 37 6.46 6.44 -4.23
C GLN A 37 6.14 7.89 -3.84
N GLN A 38 5.39 8.62 -4.68
CA GLN A 38 4.97 9.99 -4.40
C GLN A 38 3.77 10.00 -3.45
N ARG A 39 3.98 10.55 -2.24
CA ARG A 39 3.01 10.54 -1.12
C ARG A 39 1.59 10.96 -1.50
N ARG A 40 1.44 12.07 -2.22
CA ARG A 40 0.12 12.58 -2.65
C ARG A 40 -0.58 11.60 -3.60
N ARG A 41 0.15 11.04 -4.56
CA ARG A 41 -0.39 10.10 -5.55
C ARG A 41 -0.72 8.75 -4.89
N TYR A 42 0.16 8.28 -4.01
CA TYR A 42 -0.06 7.10 -3.18
C TYR A 42 -1.36 7.19 -2.39
N LEU A 43 -1.61 8.31 -1.69
CA LEU A 43 -2.85 8.47 -0.91
C LEU A 43 -4.09 8.53 -1.79
N ASN A 44 -4.04 9.24 -2.92
CA ASN A 44 -5.15 9.26 -3.85
C ASN A 44 -5.47 7.86 -4.37
N ALA A 45 -4.46 7.10 -4.79
CA ALA A 45 -4.61 5.73 -5.24
C ALA A 45 -5.20 4.82 -4.13
N ARG A 46 -4.65 4.85 -2.91
CA ARG A 46 -5.17 4.10 -1.75
C ARG A 46 -6.66 4.37 -1.52
N ASN A 47 -7.06 5.63 -1.60
CA ASN A 47 -8.45 6.03 -1.39
C ASN A 47 -9.38 5.45 -2.46
N THR A 48 -8.92 5.48 -3.72
CA THR A 48 -9.64 4.83 -4.83
C THR A 48 -9.79 3.34 -4.58
N PHE A 49 -8.71 2.63 -4.23
CA PHE A 49 -8.76 1.20 -3.88
C PHE A 49 -9.77 0.92 -2.75
N ASN A 50 -9.65 1.63 -1.63
CA ASN A 50 -10.54 1.40 -0.48
C ASN A 50 -12.01 1.65 -0.84
N THR A 51 -12.29 2.69 -1.63
CA THR A 51 -13.66 2.98 -2.08
C THR A 51 -14.20 1.87 -2.96
N LEU A 52 -13.41 1.41 -3.94
CA LEU A 52 -13.81 0.32 -4.85
C LEU A 52 -14.06 -1.00 -4.09
N LEU A 53 -13.15 -1.35 -3.18
CA LEU A 53 -13.28 -2.55 -2.36
C LEU A 53 -14.51 -2.48 -1.43
N ASN A 54 -14.77 -1.31 -0.82
CA ASN A 54 -15.97 -1.11 0.01
C ASN A 54 -17.28 -1.20 -0.77
N LEU A 55 -17.25 -0.89 -2.08
CA LEU A 55 -18.38 -1.04 -2.98
C LEU A 55 -18.51 -2.48 -3.56
N GLY A 56 -17.62 -3.39 -3.19
CA GLY A 56 -17.60 -4.77 -3.67
C GLY A 56 -17.04 -4.95 -5.09
N ALA A 57 -16.38 -3.93 -5.64
CA ALA A 57 -15.71 -4.04 -6.93
C ALA A 57 -14.35 -4.76 -6.79
N VAL A 58 -13.92 -5.41 -7.87
CA VAL A 58 -12.61 -6.06 -8.01
C VAL A 58 -11.68 -5.11 -8.80
N PRO A 59 -10.67 -4.50 -8.14
CA PRO A 59 -9.70 -3.67 -8.82
C PRO A 59 -8.77 -4.53 -9.68
N VAL A 60 -8.69 -4.25 -10.98
CA VAL A 60 -7.71 -4.85 -11.89
C VAL A 60 -6.63 -3.82 -12.13
N VAL A 61 -5.43 -4.08 -11.62
CA VAL A 61 -4.31 -3.14 -11.65
C VAL A 61 -3.34 -3.55 -12.74
N ASN A 62 -2.87 -2.59 -13.54
CA ASN A 62 -1.72 -2.77 -14.41
C ASN A 62 -0.83 -1.52 -14.39
N GLU A 63 0.39 -1.66 -14.90
CA GLU A 63 1.28 -0.51 -15.07
C GLU A 63 0.76 0.44 -16.17
N ASN A 64 0.96 1.75 -15.96
CA ASN A 64 0.62 2.75 -16.98
C ASN A 64 1.80 2.96 -17.95
N ASP A 65 1.97 2.01 -18.87
CA ASP A 65 3.09 1.98 -19.84
C ASP A 65 3.23 3.24 -20.70
N THR A 66 2.13 3.98 -20.93
CA THR A 66 2.13 5.18 -21.77
C THR A 66 2.88 6.35 -21.14
N VAL A 67 2.90 6.42 -19.81
CA VAL A 67 3.53 7.53 -19.05
C VAL A 67 4.69 7.06 -18.18
N ALA A 68 4.94 5.75 -18.10
CA ALA A 68 6.12 5.20 -17.46
C ALA A 68 7.39 5.65 -18.22
N THR A 69 8.30 6.27 -17.48
CA THR A 69 9.59 6.81 -17.96
C THR A 69 10.69 5.75 -18.02
N ASN A 70 10.53 4.64 -17.30
CA ASN A 70 11.46 3.54 -17.30
C ASN A 70 11.21 2.62 -18.51
N GLU A 71 12.28 2.21 -19.19
CA GLU A 71 12.26 1.16 -20.21
C GLU A 71 11.48 -0.04 -19.68
N ILE A 72 10.54 -0.55 -20.46
CA ILE A 72 9.67 -1.68 -20.14
C ILE A 72 10.54 -2.86 -19.64
N ARG A 73 10.63 -3.05 -18.33
CA ARG A 73 11.41 -4.13 -17.73
C ARG A 73 10.47 -5.24 -17.28
N TYR A 74 10.69 -6.44 -17.79
CA TYR A 74 10.02 -7.63 -17.30
C TYR A 74 10.25 -7.79 -15.78
N GLY A 75 9.18 -8.05 -15.03
CA GLY A 75 9.21 -8.24 -13.56
C GLY A 75 8.83 -7.00 -12.74
N ASP A 76 8.42 -5.91 -13.39
CA ASP A 76 7.90 -4.72 -12.70
C ASP A 76 6.56 -4.96 -12.01
N ASN A 77 5.72 -5.85 -12.55
CA ASN A 77 4.44 -6.17 -11.93
C ASN A 77 4.57 -6.91 -10.58
N ASP A 78 5.68 -7.65 -10.32
CA ASP A 78 5.94 -8.23 -8.99
C ASP A 78 6.07 -7.10 -7.95
N ARG A 79 6.86 -6.07 -8.28
CA ARG A 79 7.07 -4.91 -7.40
C ARG A 79 5.82 -4.05 -7.31
N LEU A 80 5.13 -3.82 -8.42
CA LEU A 80 3.87 -3.08 -8.43
C LEU A 80 2.83 -3.77 -7.55
N ALA A 81 2.67 -5.10 -7.66
CA ALA A 81 1.77 -5.86 -6.82
C ALA A 81 2.14 -5.73 -5.33
N ALA A 82 3.42 -5.81 -4.97
CA ALA A 82 3.86 -5.61 -3.58
C ALA A 82 3.60 -4.18 -3.07
N ARG A 83 3.76 -3.18 -3.93
CA ARG A 83 3.42 -1.79 -3.60
C ARG A 83 1.92 -1.57 -3.46
N VAL A 84 1.11 -2.21 -4.29
CA VAL A 84 -0.36 -2.21 -4.16
C VAL A 84 -0.76 -2.89 -2.86
N ALA A 85 -0.20 -4.07 -2.55
CA ALA A 85 -0.44 -4.79 -1.29
C ALA A 85 -0.12 -3.91 -0.07
N GLN A 86 1.05 -3.26 -0.07
CA GLN A 86 1.41 -2.26 0.95
C GLN A 86 0.43 -1.07 0.98
N MET A 87 0.00 -0.59 -0.19
CA MET A 87 -0.89 0.56 -0.33
C MET A 87 -2.27 0.30 0.26
N ILE A 88 -2.82 -0.88 0.03
CA ILE A 88 -4.14 -1.28 0.52
C ILE A 88 -4.09 -1.97 1.89
N SER A 89 -2.88 -2.15 2.45
CA SER A 89 -2.67 -2.90 3.70
C SER A 89 -3.21 -4.33 3.63
N ALA A 90 -2.91 -5.03 2.52
CA ALA A 90 -3.30 -6.42 2.31
C ALA A 90 -2.67 -7.36 3.35
N ASP A 91 -3.41 -8.39 3.76
CA ASP A 91 -2.91 -9.43 4.67
C ASP A 91 -2.03 -10.46 3.93
N CYS A 92 -2.36 -10.74 2.67
CA CYS A 92 -1.70 -11.73 1.84
C CYS A 92 -1.60 -11.28 0.38
N MET A 93 -0.46 -11.60 -0.24
CA MET A 93 -0.20 -11.43 -1.66
C MET A 93 0.25 -12.76 -2.26
N VAL A 94 -0.44 -13.21 -3.31
CA VAL A 94 -0.08 -14.45 -4.04
C VAL A 94 0.49 -14.08 -5.40
N LEU A 95 1.75 -14.44 -5.65
CA LEU A 95 2.38 -14.38 -6.97
C LEU A 95 2.24 -15.73 -7.67
N LEU A 96 1.35 -15.75 -8.67
CA LEU A 96 1.18 -16.86 -9.58
C LEU A 96 2.23 -16.76 -10.70
N SER A 97 3.17 -17.70 -10.75
CA SER A 97 4.30 -17.74 -11.68
C SER A 97 4.32 -19.02 -12.51
N ASP A 98 5.27 -19.12 -13.43
CA ASP A 98 5.72 -20.35 -14.07
C ASP A 98 6.58 -21.27 -13.17
N VAL A 99 6.89 -20.84 -11.95
CA VAL A 99 7.59 -21.61 -10.90
C VAL A 99 6.68 -21.83 -9.71
N ASP A 100 6.88 -22.95 -9.01
CA ASP A 100 6.10 -23.35 -7.84
C ASP A 100 6.73 -22.95 -6.50
N GLY A 101 7.79 -22.14 -6.51
CA GLY A 101 8.44 -21.64 -5.30
C GLY A 101 9.90 -21.21 -5.52
N LEU A 102 10.56 -20.93 -4.40
CA LEU A 102 11.98 -20.70 -4.27
C LEU A 102 12.71 -22.02 -4.06
N TYR A 103 13.89 -22.14 -4.66
CA TYR A 103 14.77 -23.29 -4.53
C TYR A 103 16.15 -22.86 -4.05
N THR A 104 16.91 -23.79 -3.46
CA THR A 104 18.30 -23.54 -3.03
C THR A 104 19.26 -23.25 -4.18
N ALA A 105 18.91 -23.67 -5.39
CA ALA A 105 19.58 -23.40 -6.66
C ALA A 105 18.54 -23.48 -7.80
N ASP A 106 18.89 -23.06 -9.01
CA ASP A 106 18.00 -23.20 -10.16
C ASP A 106 17.73 -24.69 -10.46
N PRO A 107 16.46 -25.18 -10.37
CA PRO A 107 16.13 -26.58 -10.61
C PRO A 107 16.27 -27.00 -12.09
N GLY A 108 16.32 -26.04 -13.03
CA GLY A 108 16.64 -26.31 -14.43
C GLY A 108 18.12 -26.56 -14.69
N VAL A 109 18.99 -26.16 -13.76
CA VAL A 109 20.46 -26.24 -13.89
C VAL A 109 21.08 -27.25 -12.91
N SER A 110 20.54 -27.36 -11.69
CA SER A 110 21.08 -28.20 -10.63
C SER A 110 20.09 -29.29 -10.22
N ALA A 111 20.50 -30.55 -10.33
CA ALA A 111 19.73 -31.70 -9.85
C ALA A 111 19.60 -31.73 -8.31
N ASP A 112 20.49 -31.05 -7.60
CA ASP A 112 20.47 -30.94 -6.13
C ASP A 112 19.60 -29.77 -5.63
N ALA A 113 18.89 -29.07 -6.51
CA ALA A 113 17.99 -27.99 -6.14
C ALA A 113 16.86 -28.49 -5.23
N ARG A 114 16.77 -27.92 -4.03
CA ARG A 114 15.73 -28.26 -3.06
C ARG A 114 14.75 -27.13 -2.91
N HIS A 115 13.46 -27.44 -2.96
CA HIS A 115 12.39 -26.49 -2.74
C HIS A 115 12.39 -25.97 -1.30
N ILE A 116 12.13 -24.67 -1.13
CA ILE A 116 12.05 -23.99 0.16
C ILE A 116 10.58 -23.68 0.45
N PRO A 117 9.91 -24.39 1.37
CA PRO A 117 8.48 -24.20 1.61
C PRO A 117 8.14 -22.92 2.37
N ALA A 118 9.05 -22.43 3.21
CA ALA A 118 8.84 -21.23 4.00
C ALA A 118 10.13 -20.44 4.20
N VAL A 119 10.01 -19.12 4.19
CA VAL A 119 11.07 -18.14 4.45
C VAL A 119 10.57 -17.18 5.52
N SER A 120 11.17 -17.22 6.70
CA SER A 120 10.83 -16.31 7.81
C SER A 120 11.51 -14.94 7.68
N ASP A 121 12.71 -14.92 7.11
CA ASP A 121 13.50 -13.70 6.89
C ASP A 121 14.25 -13.79 5.56
N ILE A 122 14.24 -12.69 4.80
CA ILE A 122 14.90 -12.62 3.50
C ILE A 122 16.32 -12.11 3.73
N SER A 123 17.16 -13.04 4.21
CA SER A 123 18.58 -12.78 4.49
C SER A 123 19.41 -12.69 3.20
N PRO A 124 20.66 -12.17 3.27
CA PRO A 124 21.58 -12.18 2.13
C PRO A 124 21.80 -13.59 1.53
N ALA A 125 21.69 -14.65 2.34
CA ALA A 125 21.78 -16.03 1.86
C ALA A 125 20.58 -16.43 0.99
N ILE A 126 19.36 -16.01 1.37
CA ILE A 126 18.15 -16.21 0.56
C ILE A 126 18.24 -15.40 -0.75
N GLU A 127 18.75 -14.18 -0.69
CA GLU A 127 18.94 -13.34 -1.88
C GLU A 127 19.95 -13.95 -2.86
N ALA A 128 21.03 -14.53 -2.34
CA ALA A 128 22.04 -15.19 -3.16
C ALA A 128 21.47 -16.38 -3.96
N MET A 129 20.42 -17.04 -3.46
CA MET A 129 19.73 -18.13 -4.18
C MET A 129 19.05 -17.65 -5.47
N ALA A 130 18.73 -16.36 -5.58
CA ALA A 130 18.17 -15.76 -6.79
C ALA A 130 19.24 -15.25 -7.78
N GLY A 131 20.53 -15.38 -7.47
CA GLY A 131 21.66 -14.77 -8.19
C GLY A 131 22.51 -15.71 -9.05
N GLY A 132 21.98 -16.88 -9.45
CA GLY A 132 22.71 -17.84 -10.29
C GLY A 132 23.20 -17.27 -11.63
N VAL A 133 24.40 -17.69 -12.06
CA VAL A 133 25.06 -17.30 -13.31
C VAL A 133 24.24 -17.77 -14.51
N GLY A 134 23.63 -16.83 -15.26
CA GLY A 134 22.92 -17.14 -16.51
C GLY A 134 21.69 -16.26 -16.83
N SER A 135 21.19 -15.44 -15.90
CA SER A 135 19.96 -14.66 -16.12
C SER A 135 20.17 -13.28 -16.79
N ASP A 136 21.31 -13.05 -17.45
CA ASP A 136 21.67 -11.73 -18.00
C ASP A 136 20.93 -11.35 -19.29
N VAL A 137 20.14 -12.26 -19.88
CA VAL A 137 19.34 -11.95 -21.07
C VAL A 137 17.97 -12.65 -21.00
N GLY A 138 17.08 -12.18 -20.12
CA GLY A 138 15.65 -12.51 -20.19
C GLY A 138 14.92 -12.55 -18.85
N SER A 139 14.02 -11.58 -18.66
CA SER A 139 12.92 -11.56 -17.67
C SER A 139 13.29 -11.52 -16.17
N GLY A 140 12.72 -10.58 -15.42
CA GLY A 140 12.81 -10.56 -13.94
C GLY A 140 12.26 -11.83 -13.30
N GLY A 141 13.13 -12.83 -13.09
CA GLY A 141 12.81 -14.17 -12.59
C GLY A 141 12.59 -14.22 -11.08
N MET A 142 13.47 -14.91 -10.35
CA MET A 142 13.35 -15.05 -8.88
C MET A 142 13.77 -13.78 -8.12
N ARG A 143 14.71 -13.00 -8.66
CA ARG A 143 15.21 -11.78 -8.01
C ARG A 143 14.12 -10.73 -7.79
N THR A 144 13.25 -10.50 -8.77
CA THR A 144 12.15 -9.53 -8.64
C THR A 144 11.09 -10.02 -7.65
N LYS A 145 10.84 -11.34 -7.59
CA LYS A 145 9.95 -11.96 -6.60
C LYS A 145 10.48 -11.79 -5.19
N LEU A 146 11.80 -11.95 -4.97
CA LEU A 146 12.42 -11.66 -3.68
C LEU A 146 12.36 -10.17 -3.32
N MET A 147 12.54 -9.26 -4.29
CA MET A 147 12.34 -7.82 -4.06
C MET A 147 10.88 -7.50 -3.67
N ALA A 148 9.90 -8.10 -4.34
CA ALA A 148 8.49 -7.98 -4.01
C ALA A 148 8.20 -8.54 -2.61
N ALA A 149 8.75 -9.71 -2.29
CA ALA A 149 8.62 -10.33 -0.98
C ALA A 149 9.13 -9.41 0.13
N LYS A 150 10.30 -8.77 -0.04
CA LYS A 150 10.81 -7.78 0.92
C LYS A 150 9.86 -6.61 1.16
N ILE A 151 9.27 -6.07 0.09
CA ILE A 151 8.32 -4.95 0.18
C ILE A 151 7.04 -5.40 0.92
N ALA A 152 6.50 -6.56 0.54
CA ALA A 152 5.27 -7.09 1.10
C ALA A 152 5.44 -7.46 2.58
N THR A 153 6.47 -8.25 2.93
CA THR A 153 6.67 -8.73 4.30
C THR A 153 7.00 -7.59 5.26
N ALA A 154 7.78 -6.60 4.85
CA ALA A 154 8.02 -5.39 5.64
C ALA A 154 6.76 -4.53 5.82
N ALA A 155 5.81 -4.61 4.89
CA ALA A 155 4.49 -3.99 5.02
C ALA A 155 3.53 -4.81 5.88
N GLY A 156 3.98 -5.89 6.53
CA GLY A 156 3.14 -6.79 7.31
C GLY A 156 2.24 -7.69 6.46
N CYS A 157 2.45 -7.74 5.14
CA CYS A 157 1.72 -8.58 4.21
C CYS A 157 2.48 -9.88 4.00
N GLU A 158 1.82 -11.02 4.18
CA GLU A 158 2.39 -12.32 3.83
C GLU A 158 2.50 -12.44 2.30
N MET A 159 3.53 -13.11 1.78
CA MET A 159 3.66 -13.31 0.33
C MET A 159 3.88 -14.78 -0.02
N TRP A 160 3.18 -15.27 -1.05
CA TRP A 160 3.28 -16.64 -1.54
C TRP A 160 3.75 -16.64 -2.99
N ILE A 161 4.64 -17.56 -3.36
CA ILE A 161 4.98 -17.86 -4.75
C ILE A 161 4.45 -19.26 -5.07
N ALA A 162 3.66 -19.38 -6.13
CA ALA A 162 3.03 -20.65 -6.53
C ALA A 162 2.88 -20.74 -8.05
N ASP A 163 2.69 -21.96 -8.57
CA ASP A 163 2.45 -22.19 -10.00
C ASP A 163 1.07 -21.68 -10.42
N GLY A 164 1.05 -20.80 -11.42
CA GLY A 164 -0.14 -20.19 -11.99
C GLY A 164 -0.66 -20.84 -13.27
N ARG A 165 0.02 -21.85 -13.82
CA ARG A 165 -0.32 -22.43 -15.13
C ARG A 165 -1.52 -23.38 -15.09
N GLY A 166 -1.76 -24.00 -13.93
CA GLY A 166 -2.90 -24.88 -13.71
C GLY A 166 -4.23 -24.12 -13.62
N LEU A 167 -5.34 -24.83 -13.84
CA LEU A 167 -6.67 -24.26 -13.55
C LEU A 167 -6.88 -24.16 -12.04
N HIS A 168 -7.56 -23.09 -11.61
CA HIS A 168 -7.86 -22.81 -10.21
C HIS A 168 -6.63 -22.84 -9.27
N PRO A 169 -5.55 -22.11 -9.57
CA PRO A 169 -4.30 -22.20 -8.82
C PRO A 169 -4.45 -21.77 -7.35
N LEU A 170 -5.36 -20.82 -7.05
CA LEU A 170 -5.67 -20.45 -5.67
C LEU A 170 -6.34 -21.58 -4.89
N ARG A 171 -7.25 -22.34 -5.51
CA ARG A 171 -7.87 -23.51 -4.87
C ARG A 171 -6.85 -24.64 -4.70
N ALA A 172 -5.89 -24.77 -5.62
CA ALA A 172 -4.84 -25.78 -5.52
C ALA A 172 -4.00 -25.58 -4.23
N LEU A 173 -3.76 -24.33 -3.84
CA LEU A 173 -3.09 -23.99 -2.59
C LEU A 173 -3.84 -24.51 -1.36
N ASP A 174 -5.17 -24.37 -1.32
CA ASP A 174 -6.01 -24.93 -0.23
C ASP A 174 -5.89 -26.46 -0.12
N THR A 175 -5.60 -27.12 -1.24
CA THR A 175 -5.45 -28.58 -1.31
C THR A 175 -4.00 -29.06 -1.16
N GLY A 176 -3.07 -28.17 -0.81
CA GLY A 176 -1.67 -28.51 -0.53
C GLY A 176 -0.74 -28.46 -1.74
N ALA A 177 -1.07 -27.69 -2.77
CA ALA A 177 -0.14 -27.43 -3.88
C ALA A 177 1.17 -26.82 -3.36
N ARG A 178 2.28 -27.16 -4.04
CA ARG A 178 3.61 -26.66 -3.70
C ARG A 178 3.66 -25.13 -3.87
N HIS A 179 4.27 -24.47 -2.89
CA HIS A 179 4.46 -23.03 -2.84
C HIS A 179 5.60 -22.67 -1.89
N THR A 180 6.16 -21.48 -2.03
CA THR A 180 6.99 -20.86 -0.98
C THR A 180 6.23 -19.74 -0.29
N ARG A 181 6.13 -19.81 1.03
CA ARG A 181 5.55 -18.77 1.89
C ARG A 181 6.62 -17.88 2.49
N PHE A 182 6.50 -16.57 2.33
CA PHE A 182 7.33 -15.55 2.97
C PHE A 182 6.54 -14.91 4.12
N ALA A 183 7.02 -15.08 5.34
CA ALA A 183 6.31 -14.62 6.54
C ALA A 183 6.33 -13.09 6.65
N ALA A 184 5.18 -12.52 7.05
CA ALA A 184 5.06 -11.10 7.34
C ALA A 184 5.89 -10.67 8.56
N GLN A 185 6.48 -9.48 8.50
CA GLN A 185 7.11 -8.84 9.65
C GLN A 185 6.05 -8.02 10.40
N GLY A 186 5.36 -8.66 11.35
CA GLY A 186 4.26 -8.04 12.08
C GLY A 186 2.93 -8.12 11.34
N ASN A 187 2.15 -7.03 11.32
CA ASN A 187 0.85 -6.96 10.63
C ASN A 187 0.69 -5.65 9.85
N PRO A 188 -0.21 -5.59 8.85
CA PRO A 188 -0.32 -4.44 7.96
C PRO A 188 -0.69 -3.13 8.66
N ALA A 189 -1.52 -3.21 9.70
CA ALA A 189 -1.94 -2.04 10.46
C ALA A 189 -0.77 -1.42 11.24
N THR A 190 0.05 -2.24 11.92
CA THR A 190 1.23 -1.79 12.65
C THR A 190 2.28 -1.23 11.70
N ALA A 191 2.57 -1.92 10.58
CA ALA A 191 3.54 -1.46 9.59
C ALA A 191 3.13 -0.09 9.00
N ARG A 192 1.83 0.10 8.71
CA ARG A 192 1.31 1.39 8.26
C ARG A 192 1.51 2.49 9.31
N LYS A 193 1.19 2.22 10.57
CA LYS A 193 1.37 3.19 11.65
C LYS A 193 2.85 3.54 11.83
N GLN A 194 3.75 2.57 11.77
CA GLN A 194 5.19 2.83 11.81
C GLN A 194 5.65 3.69 10.64
N TRP A 195 5.13 3.46 9.43
CA TRP A 195 5.44 4.30 8.27
C TRP A 195 4.96 5.74 8.45
N ILE A 196 3.77 5.95 9.03
CA ILE A 196 3.25 7.30 9.34
C ILE A 196 4.10 7.98 10.42
N ALA A 197 4.44 7.24 11.49
CA ALA A 197 5.22 7.75 12.61
C ALA A 197 6.67 8.08 12.22
N GLY A 198 7.28 7.22 11.41
CA GLY A 198 8.66 7.34 10.92
C GLY A 198 8.81 8.18 9.66
N ALA A 199 7.73 8.70 9.08
CA ALA A 199 7.82 9.64 7.97
C ALA A 199 8.56 10.91 8.43
N LEU A 200 9.59 11.29 7.67
CA LEU A 200 10.44 12.48 7.87
C LEU A 200 9.63 13.75 8.24
N GLU A 201 10.33 14.69 8.92
CA GLU A 201 9.85 15.93 9.55
C GLU A 201 8.40 16.34 9.22
N PRO A 202 7.51 16.38 10.23
CA PRO A 202 6.18 16.93 10.04
C PRO A 202 6.22 18.33 9.44
N ALA A 203 5.50 18.55 8.34
CA ALA A 203 5.48 19.81 7.61
C ALA A 203 4.61 20.89 8.31
N GLY A 204 3.83 20.49 9.31
CA GLY A 204 2.99 21.38 10.09
C GLY A 204 2.33 20.71 11.27
N ARG A 205 1.41 21.43 11.89
CA ARG A 205 0.79 21.04 13.16
C ARG A 205 -0.67 21.48 13.24
N LEU A 206 -1.50 20.60 13.79
CA LEU A 206 -2.92 20.81 14.06
C LEU A 206 -3.13 20.82 15.59
N LEU A 207 -3.60 21.94 16.12
CA LEU A 207 -4.04 22.04 17.52
C LEU A 207 -5.50 21.62 17.60
N VAL A 208 -5.82 20.67 18.49
CA VAL A 208 -7.17 20.11 18.60
C VAL A 208 -7.77 20.33 19.99
N ASP A 209 -9.11 20.39 20.09
CA ASP A 209 -9.77 20.49 21.39
C ASP A 209 -9.83 19.17 22.17
N ALA A 210 -10.19 19.28 23.45
CA ALA A 210 -10.30 18.12 24.33
C ALA A 210 -11.35 17.09 23.85
N GLY A 211 -12.36 17.51 23.10
CA GLY A 211 -13.35 16.62 22.50
C GLY A 211 -12.73 15.75 21.40
N ALA A 212 -11.96 16.39 20.52
CA ALA A 212 -11.17 15.72 19.51
C ALA A 212 -10.15 14.76 20.14
N VAL A 213 -9.39 15.19 21.17
CA VAL A 213 -8.44 14.30 21.87
C VAL A 213 -9.14 13.02 22.36
N ARG A 214 -10.29 13.14 23.03
CA ARG A 214 -11.06 11.96 23.49
C ARG A 214 -11.51 11.07 22.34
N ALA A 215 -12.00 11.65 21.24
CA ALA A 215 -12.43 10.89 20.07
C ALA A 215 -11.26 10.13 19.41
N LEU A 216 -10.10 10.78 19.31
CA LEU A 216 -8.89 10.18 18.77
C LEU A 216 -8.42 9.01 19.64
N MET A 217 -8.40 9.18 20.96
CA MET A 217 -8.04 8.10 21.90
C MET A 217 -8.99 6.90 21.84
N GLN A 218 -10.21 7.08 21.32
CA GLN A 218 -11.17 6.01 21.03
C GLN A 218 -11.01 5.40 19.62
N GLY A 219 -9.97 5.75 18.88
CA GLY A 219 -9.70 5.26 17.53
C GLY A 219 -10.57 5.88 16.43
N ARG A 220 -11.16 7.06 16.68
CA ARG A 220 -11.91 7.81 15.65
C ARG A 220 -10.98 8.72 14.85
N SER A 221 -11.43 9.10 13.67
CA SER A 221 -10.75 10.08 12.82
C SER A 221 -10.81 11.49 13.41
N LEU A 222 -9.87 12.35 13.02
CA LEU A 222 -9.90 13.78 13.35
C LEU A 222 -10.86 14.50 12.39
N LEU A 223 -11.93 15.09 12.91
CA LEU A 223 -12.84 15.94 12.12
C LEU A 223 -12.41 17.41 12.16
N PRO A 224 -12.67 18.21 11.10
CA PRO A 224 -12.36 19.64 11.09
C PRO A 224 -12.95 20.41 12.28
N ALA A 225 -14.15 20.03 12.74
CA ALA A 225 -14.82 20.63 13.89
C ALA A 225 -13.97 20.64 15.18
N GLY A 226 -13.08 19.66 15.33
CA GLY A 226 -12.21 19.50 16.48
C GLY A 226 -10.87 20.26 16.37
N VAL A 227 -10.58 20.87 15.22
CA VAL A 227 -9.33 21.60 14.96
C VAL A 227 -9.50 23.07 15.36
N LYS A 228 -8.60 23.58 16.20
CA LYS A 228 -8.59 24.95 16.72
C LYS A 228 -7.54 25.85 16.08
N ALA A 229 -6.41 25.28 15.67
CA ALA A 229 -5.37 26.03 14.96
C ALA A 229 -4.62 25.13 13.96
N VAL A 230 -4.10 25.76 12.91
CA VAL A 230 -3.32 25.13 11.85
C VAL A 230 -2.03 25.90 11.64
N GLU A 231 -0.91 25.27 11.95
CA GLU A 231 0.44 25.83 11.93
C GLU A 231 1.31 25.16 10.84
N GLY A 232 2.26 25.92 10.31
CA GLY A 232 3.14 25.45 9.24
C GLY A 232 2.54 25.58 7.83
N ARG A 233 3.22 24.98 6.86
CA ARG A 233 2.82 24.94 5.45
C ARG A 233 2.92 23.50 4.97
N PHE A 234 1.80 22.97 4.54
CA PHE A 234 1.71 21.57 4.16
C PHE A 234 0.63 21.38 3.11
N ASN A 235 0.82 20.38 2.27
CA ASN A 235 -0.15 19.98 1.28
C ASN A 235 -0.95 18.78 1.77
N ARG A 236 -2.03 18.48 1.04
CA ARG A 236 -2.75 17.22 1.19
C ARG A 236 -1.76 16.04 1.08
N GLY A 237 -1.76 15.21 2.12
CA GLY A 237 -0.98 14.00 2.24
C GLY A 237 0.29 14.12 3.07
N ASP A 238 0.71 15.34 3.40
CA ASP A 238 1.88 15.56 4.23
C ASP A 238 1.62 15.13 5.69
N ALA A 239 2.70 14.71 6.36
CA ALA A 239 2.66 14.43 7.79
C ALA A 239 2.50 15.73 8.57
N VAL A 240 1.57 15.72 9.52
CA VAL A 240 1.35 16.81 10.46
C VAL A 240 1.31 16.28 11.88
N ILE A 241 1.82 17.08 12.82
CA ILE A 241 1.67 16.84 14.26
C ILE A 241 0.22 17.10 14.65
N VAL A 242 -0.35 16.23 15.47
CA VAL A 242 -1.61 16.46 16.16
C VAL A 242 -1.28 16.77 17.61
N ALA A 243 -1.65 17.97 18.07
CA ALA A 243 -1.37 18.43 19.43
C ALA A 243 -2.66 18.71 20.21
N GLY A 244 -2.66 18.33 21.48
CA GLY A 244 -3.76 18.61 22.41
C GLY A 244 -3.89 20.09 22.78
N PRO A 245 -4.90 20.47 23.57
CA PRO A 245 -5.15 21.87 23.96
C PRO A 245 -4.00 22.52 24.74
N ASP A 246 -3.19 21.71 25.42
CA ASP A 246 -1.98 22.07 26.15
C ASP A 246 -0.77 22.31 25.23
N GLY A 247 -0.93 22.08 23.94
CA GLY A 247 0.14 22.16 22.97
C GLY A 247 1.11 20.98 23.03
N ILE A 248 0.75 19.87 23.67
CA ILE A 248 1.58 18.67 23.68
C ILE A 248 1.23 17.80 22.47
N GLU A 249 2.25 17.30 21.77
CA GLU A 249 2.06 16.34 20.68
C GLU A 249 1.43 15.05 21.22
N ILE A 250 0.27 14.68 20.70
CA ILE A 250 -0.44 13.45 21.05
C ILE A 250 -0.38 12.41 19.94
N GLY A 251 0.12 12.79 18.76
CA GLY A 251 0.24 11.91 17.62
C GLY A 251 0.63 12.62 16.34
N ARG A 252 0.71 11.84 15.26
CA ARG A 252 1.00 12.30 13.90
C ARG A 252 0.04 11.68 12.92
N GLY A 253 -0.29 12.38 11.87
CA GLY A 253 -1.12 11.83 10.81
C GLY A 253 -0.97 12.52 9.47
N LEU A 254 -1.64 11.99 8.46
CA LEU A 254 -1.61 12.51 7.10
C LEU A 254 -2.80 13.44 6.87
N SER A 255 -2.52 14.70 6.53
CA SER A 255 -3.59 15.66 6.29
C SER A 255 -4.39 15.32 5.03
N ALA A 256 -5.71 15.30 5.13
CA ALA A 256 -6.61 15.19 3.96
C ALA A 256 -6.69 16.50 3.15
N TYR A 257 -6.18 17.60 3.70
CA TYR A 257 -6.27 18.96 3.16
C TYR A 257 -4.90 19.65 3.12
N SER A 258 -4.75 20.68 2.27
CA SER A 258 -3.63 21.62 2.40
C SER A 258 -3.81 22.50 3.64
N ASP A 259 -2.76 23.19 4.08
CA ASP A 259 -2.83 24.12 5.21
C ASP A 259 -3.85 25.25 4.95
N ALA A 260 -3.92 25.74 3.71
CA ALA A 260 -4.89 26.76 3.31
C ALA A 260 -6.34 26.28 3.45
N ASP A 261 -6.66 25.09 2.96
CA ASP A 261 -8.01 24.54 3.08
C ASP A 261 -8.32 24.13 4.52
N ALA A 262 -7.35 23.53 5.22
CA ALA A 262 -7.48 23.14 6.62
C ALA A 262 -7.84 24.34 7.50
N ARG A 263 -7.19 25.50 7.30
CA ARG A 263 -7.53 26.74 8.01
C ARG A 263 -8.96 27.19 7.75
N ARG A 264 -9.46 27.08 6.51
CA ARG A 264 -10.81 27.51 6.14
C ARG A 264 -11.91 26.67 6.77
N ILE A 265 -11.67 25.36 6.94
CA ILE A 265 -12.67 24.41 7.45
C ILE A 265 -12.51 24.06 8.93
N SER A 266 -11.45 24.55 9.59
CA SER A 266 -11.22 24.32 11.02
C SER A 266 -12.38 24.89 11.85
N GLY A 267 -12.91 24.07 12.77
CA GLY A 267 -14.06 24.41 13.60
C GLY A 267 -15.44 24.17 12.96
N TYR A 268 -15.51 23.81 11.68
CA TYR A 268 -16.77 23.56 10.98
C TYR A 268 -17.14 22.07 10.91
N LYS A 269 -18.43 21.77 10.75
CA LYS A 269 -18.92 20.39 10.58
C LYS A 269 -18.68 19.93 9.14
N SER A 270 -18.54 18.62 8.93
CA SER A 270 -18.21 18.03 7.62
C SER A 270 -19.19 18.43 6.50
N ARG A 271 -20.48 18.58 6.82
CA ARG A 271 -21.51 19.05 5.87
C ARG A 271 -21.30 20.48 5.35
N GLU A 272 -20.48 21.29 6.01
CA GLU A 272 -20.22 22.69 5.67
C GLU A 272 -18.99 22.84 4.75
N ILE A 273 -18.18 21.79 4.62
CA ILE A 273 -16.91 21.80 3.86
C ILE A 273 -17.13 22.21 2.41
N GLU A 274 -18.13 21.62 1.74
CA GLU A 274 -18.38 21.87 0.32
C GLU A 274 -18.72 23.34 0.04
N GLY A 275 -19.53 23.95 0.91
CA GLY A 275 -19.86 25.38 0.81
C GLY A 275 -18.65 26.29 1.07
N LEU A 276 -17.75 25.90 1.98
CA LEU A 276 -16.58 26.69 2.34
C LEU A 276 -15.44 26.58 1.32
N LEU A 277 -15.24 25.41 0.71
CA LEU A 277 -14.14 25.14 -0.20
C LEU A 277 -14.52 25.24 -1.68
N GLY A 278 -15.81 25.14 -2.00
CA GLY A 278 -16.32 25.08 -3.38
C GLY A 278 -16.14 23.71 -4.03
N TYR A 279 -15.77 22.69 -3.26
CA TYR A 279 -15.67 21.31 -3.72
C TYR A 279 -15.95 20.33 -2.57
N ARG A 280 -16.46 19.14 -2.90
CA ARG A 280 -16.68 18.08 -1.90
C ARG A 280 -15.35 17.41 -1.54
N GLY A 281 -14.86 17.69 -0.33
CA GLY A 281 -13.68 17.06 0.27
C GLY A 281 -14.02 15.82 1.10
N ARG A 282 -13.04 15.34 1.88
CA ARG A 282 -13.24 14.29 2.89
C ARG A 282 -13.94 14.82 4.14
N ASP A 283 -14.74 14.00 4.79
CA ASP A 283 -15.39 14.45 6.03
C ASP A 283 -14.38 14.69 7.16
N GLU A 284 -13.25 13.96 7.13
CA GLU A 284 -12.19 13.99 8.12
C GLU A 284 -11.01 14.87 7.70
N MET A 285 -10.42 15.58 8.66
CA MET A 285 -9.13 16.25 8.50
C MET A 285 -7.98 15.23 8.44
N ILE A 286 -8.03 14.20 9.29
CA ILE A 286 -7.12 13.05 9.26
C ILE A 286 -7.94 11.80 9.52
N HIS A 287 -7.90 10.83 8.60
CA HIS A 287 -8.58 9.55 8.77
C HIS A 287 -7.89 8.70 9.85
N ARG A 288 -8.63 7.90 10.62
CA ARG A 288 -8.06 7.06 11.70
C ARG A 288 -6.95 6.10 11.25
N ASP A 289 -7.04 5.60 10.02
CA ASP A 289 -6.02 4.70 9.44
C ASP A 289 -4.77 5.46 8.97
N ASP A 290 -4.86 6.79 8.92
CA ASP A 290 -3.81 7.72 8.56
C ASP A 290 -3.30 8.48 9.79
N LEU A 291 -3.63 8.00 11.01
CA LEU A 291 -3.30 8.61 12.29
C LEU A 291 -2.58 7.61 13.20
N VAL A 292 -1.55 8.09 13.88
CA VAL A 292 -0.83 7.39 14.93
C VAL A 292 -0.87 8.25 16.17
N LEU A 293 -1.30 7.67 17.29
CA LEU A 293 -1.26 8.33 18.59
C LEU A 293 -0.07 7.82 19.38
N HIS A 294 0.56 8.71 20.13
CA HIS A 294 1.61 8.32 21.06
C HIS A 294 0.97 7.63 22.25
N ALA A 295 1.60 6.57 22.76
CA ALA A 295 1.14 5.97 24.00
C ALA A 295 1.24 7.00 25.13
N VAL A 296 0.24 7.03 26.00
CA VAL A 296 0.26 7.86 27.22
C VAL A 296 1.42 7.36 28.09
N GLY A 297 2.59 8.00 27.97
CA GLY A 297 3.81 7.64 28.73
C GLY A 297 5.15 8.10 28.14
N ASP A 298 5.24 8.40 26.83
CA ASP A 298 6.55 8.68 26.20
C ASP A 298 7.11 10.10 26.44
N HIS A 299 6.30 11.04 26.95
CA HIS A 299 6.77 12.40 27.26
C HIS A 299 7.65 12.49 28.52
N ALA A 300 7.87 11.38 29.23
CA ALA A 300 8.72 11.34 30.42
C ALA A 300 10.20 10.99 30.14
N ARG A 301 10.61 10.78 28.88
CA ARG A 301 11.98 10.33 28.54
C ARG A 301 12.77 11.22 27.58
N ALA A 302 12.21 12.36 27.18
CA ALA A 302 12.93 13.36 26.39
C ALA A 302 12.91 14.70 27.13
N GLY A 303 13.68 14.78 28.20
CA GLY A 303 13.99 15.99 28.95
C GLY A 303 15.45 15.94 29.40
#